data_AF-A0A1M7A5X1-F1
#
_entry.id   AF-A0A1M7A5X1-F1
#
_cell.length_a   1.000
_cell.length_b   1.000
_cell.length_c   1.000
_cell.angle_alpha   90.00
_cell.angle_beta   90.00
_cell.angle_gamma   90.00
#
_symmetry.space_group_name_H-M   'P 1'
#
loop_
_entity.id
_entity.type
_entity.pdbx_description
1 polymer ?
#
loop_
_entity_poly.entity_id
_entity_poly.type
_entity_poly.pdbx_seq_one_letter_code
_entity_poly.pdbx_strand_id
1 'polypeptide(L)'
;MTQFFHFKRSLKYTLAAGCAIVALAATPMGSGMAFAEQGSGQGKQMQGGQGGKGAGGGHGQGGQMGQGGQGKGLGGIFKDITGMDDPVTGRGGSADSGHSADAADEGDDDSDRPEWAGEPGGKDGAGGGQPATSGSKKGDLFGDLWIIDRDSNGVPILTADGYVQPLDADGNPIELDEEGHPVDETLTVEVELGRLNVGRAPTSVLDNRADEVITILSSATAISTDASGRLVLTVDGEDKTIDSPLENLAIYVSLLTTGSIPDLTPDDLAGTDYDFLVDGKYTQADLDASAAFLAAATDKTGVFTSDEIAYIDAFLGINTTTIGNDVTYSDIDYSSFSYDRSDTYSGVTATVLVEQADGSFDQVDVDIYDAVFGSVDVSAAGSLDAYTQAADDSRAVIEFIHEYAVPETL
;
A
#
# COMPACT_ATOMS: atom_id res chain seq x y z
N MET A 1 -27.86 25.85 -20.52
CA MET A 1 -27.15 27.09 -20.11
C MET A 1 -26.04 26.63 -19.21
N THR A 2 -24.86 26.41 -19.77
CA THR A 2 -23.67 25.98 -19.02
C THR A 2 -23.13 27.23 -18.32
N GLN A 3 -23.46 27.40 -17.04
CA GLN A 3 -22.82 28.41 -16.21
C GLN A 3 -21.36 27.98 -16.04
N PHE A 4 -20.44 28.73 -16.63
CA PHE A 4 -19.02 28.54 -16.41
C PHE A 4 -18.71 29.02 -15.00
N PHE A 5 -18.64 28.08 -14.05
CA PHE A 5 -18.11 28.37 -12.72
C PHE A 5 -16.62 28.70 -12.86
N HIS A 6 -16.22 29.87 -12.37
CA HIS A 6 -14.83 30.29 -12.35
C HIS A 6 -14.12 29.65 -11.16
N PHE A 7 -13.87 28.34 -11.24
CA PHE A 7 -12.87 27.71 -10.40
C PHE A 7 -11.51 28.31 -10.76
N LYS A 8 -10.75 28.77 -9.75
CA LYS A 8 -9.36 29.17 -9.97
C LYS A 8 -8.60 27.93 -10.42
N ARG A 9 -8.42 27.79 -11.74
CA ARG A 9 -7.56 26.75 -12.30
C ARG A 9 -6.14 26.97 -11.78
N SER A 10 -5.76 26.19 -10.77
CA SER A 10 -4.36 26.01 -10.41
C SER A 10 -3.68 25.36 -11.62
N LEU A 11 -3.00 26.18 -12.42
CA LEU A 11 -2.26 25.79 -13.60
C LEU A 11 -0.98 25.05 -13.18
N LYS A 12 -1.12 23.89 -12.53
CA LYS A 12 0.02 23.09 -12.03
C LYS A 12 0.02 21.62 -12.46
N TYR A 13 -1.00 21.13 -13.13
CA TYR A 13 -0.95 19.77 -13.70
C TYR A 13 -0.23 19.81 -15.06
N THR A 14 1.09 19.70 -15.00
CA THR A 14 1.89 19.39 -16.18
C THR A 14 1.80 17.88 -16.40
N LEU A 15 1.14 17.54 -17.50
CA LEU A 15 1.10 16.25 -18.17
C LEU A 15 2.43 15.47 -18.02
N ALA A 16 2.47 14.44 -17.16
CA ALA A 16 3.46 13.36 -17.26
C ALA A 16 2.77 12.19 -17.95
N ALA A 17 2.71 12.27 -19.28
CA ALA A 17 2.28 11.18 -20.14
C ALA A 17 3.47 10.71 -20.99
N GLY A 18 3.82 9.42 -20.90
CA GLY A 18 4.79 8.73 -21.75
C GLY A 18 6.05 8.33 -20.97
N CYS A 19 6.51 7.08 -20.98
CA CYS A 19 6.70 6.25 -22.17
C CYS A 19 6.52 4.74 -21.91
N ALA A 20 5.42 4.15 -22.36
CA ALA A 20 5.35 2.72 -22.65
C ALA A 20 5.76 2.48 -24.12
N ILE A 21 6.99 1.99 -24.35
CA ILE A 21 7.44 1.55 -25.68
C ILE A 21 6.94 0.10 -25.91
N VAL A 22 5.84 -0.06 -26.63
CA VAL A 22 5.47 -1.37 -27.20
C VAL A 22 6.18 -1.55 -28.55
N ALA A 23 7.25 -2.33 -28.56
CA ALA A 23 7.91 -2.79 -29.78
C ALA A 23 7.04 -3.84 -30.49
N LEU A 24 6.19 -3.41 -31.44
CA LEU A 24 5.42 -4.32 -32.28
C LEU A 24 6.30 -4.91 -33.41
N ALA A 25 6.85 -6.09 -33.19
CA ALA A 25 7.52 -6.87 -34.24
C ALA A 25 6.48 -7.44 -35.21
N ALA A 26 6.27 -6.77 -36.35
CA ALA A 26 5.45 -7.27 -37.45
C ALA A 26 6.12 -8.47 -38.13
N THR A 27 5.54 -9.67 -38.04
CA THR A 27 5.83 -10.79 -38.94
C THR A 27 4.67 -10.98 -39.93
N PRO A 28 4.93 -11.10 -41.25
CA PRO A 28 3.87 -11.28 -42.22
C PRO A 28 3.36 -12.74 -42.21
N MET A 29 2.07 -12.90 -41.90
CA MET A 29 1.33 -14.15 -42.09
C MET A 29 1.25 -14.51 -43.58
N GLY A 30 1.97 -15.56 -43.98
CA GLY A 30 1.82 -16.20 -45.29
C GLY A 30 0.73 -17.26 -45.25
N SER A 31 -0.34 -17.05 -46.02
CA SER A 31 -1.45 -17.99 -46.21
C SER A 31 -1.01 -19.23 -46.99
N GLY A 32 -1.39 -20.42 -46.54
CA GLY A 32 -1.14 -21.67 -47.26
C GLY A 32 -2.05 -22.80 -46.77
N MET A 33 -3.31 -22.80 -47.20
CA MET A 33 -4.20 -23.95 -47.13
C MET A 33 -3.89 -24.91 -48.30
N ALA A 34 -3.62 -26.19 -48.01
CA ALA A 34 -3.82 -27.28 -48.96
C ALA A 34 -4.08 -28.61 -48.24
N PHE A 35 -5.05 -29.34 -48.78
CA PHE A 35 -5.76 -30.50 -48.26
C PHE A 35 -5.04 -31.86 -48.48
N ALA A 36 -5.45 -32.81 -47.63
CA ALA A 36 -5.64 -34.27 -47.85
C ALA A 36 -4.43 -35.19 -48.10
N GLU A 37 -4.36 -36.33 -47.39
CA GLU A 37 -4.94 -37.62 -47.83
C GLU A 37 -4.53 -38.81 -46.91
N GLN A 38 -5.54 -39.39 -46.26
CA GLN A 38 -5.83 -40.83 -46.05
C GLN A 38 -4.70 -41.89 -46.01
N GLY A 39 -4.67 -42.72 -44.95
CA GLY A 39 -3.89 -43.96 -44.97
C GLY A 39 -3.96 -44.82 -43.70
N SER A 40 -4.86 -45.81 -43.70
CA SER A 40 -5.15 -46.86 -42.71
C SER A 40 -3.98 -47.76 -42.27
N GLY A 41 -4.05 -48.33 -41.06
CA GLY A 41 -3.26 -49.53 -40.72
C GLY A 41 -3.35 -50.08 -39.29
N GLN A 42 -4.38 -50.90 -39.03
CA GLN A 42 -4.52 -52.02 -38.07
C GLN A 42 -3.38 -52.35 -37.06
N GLY A 43 -3.77 -52.41 -35.77
CA GLY A 43 -3.96 -53.70 -35.07
C GLY A 43 -2.84 -54.21 -34.14
N LYS A 44 -3.13 -54.27 -32.83
CA LYS A 44 -3.32 -55.53 -32.06
C LYS A 44 -3.47 -55.27 -30.55
N GLN A 45 -4.58 -55.77 -30.00
CA GLN A 45 -4.79 -56.02 -28.58
C GLN A 45 -3.89 -57.17 -28.10
N MET A 46 -3.43 -57.09 -26.84
CA MET A 46 -3.45 -58.23 -25.91
C MET A 46 -3.67 -57.72 -24.47
N GLN A 47 -4.17 -58.64 -23.66
CA GLN A 47 -5.09 -58.47 -22.54
C GLN A 47 -4.51 -59.16 -21.30
N GLY A 48 -4.85 -58.65 -20.11
CA GLY A 48 -4.79 -59.37 -18.83
C GLY A 48 -3.45 -59.23 -18.08
N GLY A 49 -3.40 -59.09 -16.76
CA GLY A 49 -4.43 -59.16 -15.73
C GLY A 49 -3.77 -59.49 -14.39
N GLN A 50 -4.15 -58.73 -13.35
CA GLN A 50 -4.39 -59.16 -11.97
C GLN A 50 -3.20 -59.53 -11.05
N GLY A 51 -2.92 -58.61 -10.10
CA GLY A 51 -3.13 -58.84 -8.66
C GLY A 51 -1.99 -59.42 -7.82
N GLY A 52 -1.60 -58.71 -6.74
CA GLY A 52 -0.85 -59.31 -5.64
C GLY A 52 -0.15 -58.37 -4.64
N LYS A 53 -0.92 -57.86 -3.68
CA LYS A 53 -0.61 -57.45 -2.29
C LYS A 53 0.86 -57.41 -1.80
N GLY A 54 1.22 -56.31 -1.13
CA GLY A 54 2.30 -56.24 -0.12
C GLY A 54 2.15 -54.97 0.73
N ALA A 55 2.19 -55.12 2.06
CA ALA A 55 1.73 -54.17 3.06
C ALA A 55 2.87 -53.41 3.79
N GLY A 56 2.51 -52.29 4.41
CA GLY A 56 3.28 -51.48 5.38
C GLY A 56 2.82 -50.02 5.27
N GLY A 57 1.95 -49.46 6.12
CA GLY A 57 2.13 -49.23 7.56
C GLY A 57 3.15 -48.10 7.73
N GLY A 58 2.85 -46.86 8.10
CA GLY A 58 1.71 -46.28 8.80
C GLY A 58 2.29 -45.29 9.81
N HIS A 59 2.14 -43.99 9.59
CA HIS A 59 2.05 -42.97 10.63
C HIS A 59 1.50 -41.69 10.00
N GLY A 60 0.18 -41.50 10.16
CA GLY A 60 -0.43 -40.19 10.08
C GLY A 60 -0.17 -39.43 11.38
N GLN A 61 0.18 -38.16 11.25
CA GLN A 61 -0.16 -37.15 12.22
C GLN A 61 -1.04 -36.14 11.50
N GLY A 62 -2.35 -36.31 11.68
CA GLY A 62 -3.23 -35.16 11.76
C GLY A 62 -3.01 -34.52 13.13
N GLY A 63 -2.74 -33.22 13.12
CA GLY A 63 -2.97 -32.32 14.24
C GLY A 63 -3.80 -31.17 13.65
N GLN A 64 -5.12 -31.29 13.68
CA GLN A 64 -5.95 -30.60 14.68
C GLN A 64 -6.15 -29.12 14.32
N MET A 65 -6.97 -28.90 13.28
CA MET A 65 -7.86 -27.75 13.25
C MET A 65 -8.76 -27.83 14.49
N GLY A 66 -8.74 -26.79 15.34
CA GLY A 66 -9.63 -26.70 16.50
C GLY A 66 -9.04 -26.00 17.72
N GLN A 67 -8.74 -24.71 17.59
CA GLN A 67 -8.75 -23.71 18.67
C GLN A 67 -8.92 -22.38 17.93
N GLY A 68 -10.07 -21.72 17.93
CA GLY A 68 -10.73 -21.21 19.12
C GLY A 68 -10.24 -19.79 19.37
N GLY A 69 -10.79 -18.85 18.58
CA GLY A 69 -10.89 -17.40 18.81
C GLY A 69 -9.76 -16.70 19.57
N GLN A 70 -8.86 -16.09 18.80
CA GLN A 70 -8.37 -14.73 19.00
C GLN A 70 -7.71 -14.33 17.68
N GLY A 71 -8.42 -13.54 16.86
CA GLY A 71 -7.81 -12.90 15.71
C GLY A 71 -6.61 -12.11 16.20
N LYS A 72 -5.51 -12.16 15.45
CA LYS A 72 -4.46 -11.16 15.63
C LYS A 72 -5.08 -9.84 15.14
N GLY A 73 -5.28 -8.87 16.02
CA GLY A 73 -5.73 -7.54 15.62
C GLY A 73 -4.74 -6.88 14.65
N LEU A 74 -5.06 -5.68 14.16
CA LEU A 74 -4.23 -4.95 13.18
C LEU A 74 -2.77 -4.82 13.66
N GLY A 75 -2.54 -4.60 14.95
CA GLY A 75 -1.17 -4.60 15.49
C GLY A 75 -0.44 -5.93 15.48
N GLY A 76 -1.14 -7.04 15.39
CA GLY A 76 -0.55 -8.34 15.08
C GLY A 76 -0.15 -8.47 13.61
N ILE A 77 -0.92 -7.88 12.69
CA ILE A 77 -0.56 -7.79 11.26
C ILE A 77 0.73 -6.98 11.11
N PHE A 78 0.80 -5.78 11.68
CA PHE A 78 2.01 -4.96 11.61
C PHE A 78 3.25 -5.63 12.23
N LYS A 79 3.09 -6.38 13.33
CA LYS A 79 4.19 -7.14 13.95
C LYS A 79 4.66 -8.31 13.10
N ASP A 80 3.72 -9.07 12.54
CA ASP A 80 4.02 -10.19 11.65
C ASP A 80 4.72 -9.71 10.37
N ILE A 81 4.30 -8.55 9.85
CA ILE A 81 4.87 -7.97 8.64
C ILE A 81 6.28 -7.39 8.89
N THR A 82 6.46 -6.55 9.91
CA THR A 82 7.74 -5.84 10.13
C THR A 82 8.83 -6.71 10.76
N GLY A 83 8.51 -7.97 11.10
CA GLY A 83 9.45 -8.90 11.73
C GLY A 83 9.99 -8.40 13.08
N MET A 84 9.30 -7.46 13.73
CA MET A 84 9.67 -6.92 15.04
C MET A 84 9.30 -7.91 16.15
N ASP A 85 10.01 -9.03 16.20
CA ASP A 85 10.08 -9.88 17.38
C ASP A 85 10.88 -9.14 18.46
N ASP A 86 10.24 -8.80 19.58
CA ASP A 86 10.97 -8.46 20.80
C ASP A 86 11.14 -9.76 21.62
N PRO A 87 12.37 -10.31 21.76
CA PRO A 87 12.56 -11.54 22.51
C PRO A 87 12.74 -11.22 24.00
N VAL A 88 11.65 -11.02 24.74
CA VAL A 88 11.69 -11.24 26.19
C VAL A 88 10.49 -12.06 26.65
N THR A 89 10.59 -13.38 26.46
CA THR A 89 9.86 -14.34 27.28
C THR A 89 10.38 -14.26 28.73
N GLY A 90 9.92 -13.26 29.48
CA GLY A 90 10.11 -13.15 30.92
C GLY A 90 9.14 -14.08 31.64
N ARG A 91 9.47 -15.37 31.66
CA ARG A 91 8.77 -16.40 32.44
C ARG A 91 8.83 -16.04 33.92
N GLY A 92 7.74 -15.53 34.47
CA GLY A 92 7.59 -15.32 35.91
C GLY A 92 7.69 -16.64 36.67
N GLY A 93 8.56 -16.68 37.69
CA GLY A 93 8.51 -17.72 38.72
C GLY A 93 9.86 -18.13 39.29
N SER A 94 10.32 -17.42 40.34
CA SER A 94 10.72 -17.98 41.63
C SER A 94 11.84 -17.15 42.27
N ALA A 95 11.57 -16.74 43.51
CA ALA A 95 12.52 -16.17 44.45
C ALA A 95 13.78 -17.05 44.61
N ASP A 96 14.95 -16.43 44.81
CA ASP A 96 15.75 -16.59 46.03
C ASP A 96 17.05 -15.72 46.00
N SER A 97 17.36 -15.19 47.19
CA SER A 97 18.64 -14.73 47.77
C SER A 97 19.80 -14.10 46.95
N GLY A 98 20.17 -12.87 47.35
CA GLY A 98 21.44 -12.67 48.08
C GLY A 98 22.65 -11.98 47.42
N HIS A 99 23.05 -10.87 48.06
CA HIS A 99 24.42 -10.36 48.30
C HIS A 99 25.11 -9.35 47.33
N SER A 100 25.52 -8.25 47.98
CA SER A 100 26.42 -7.12 47.68
C SER A 100 27.60 -7.36 46.72
N ALA A 101 28.04 -6.33 46.00
CA ALA A 101 29.00 -5.31 46.47
C ALA A 101 29.54 -4.40 45.33
N ASP A 102 29.67 -3.11 45.64
CA ASP A 102 30.69 -2.11 45.24
C ASP A 102 31.24 -2.06 43.80
N ALA A 103 31.11 -0.89 43.15
CA ALA A 103 32.17 0.13 43.15
C ALA A 103 31.76 1.39 42.37
N ALA A 104 32.16 2.54 42.92
CA ALA A 104 31.92 3.90 42.46
C ALA A 104 32.65 4.26 41.16
N ASP A 105 32.11 5.23 40.40
CA ASP A 105 32.93 6.32 39.85
C ASP A 105 32.07 7.55 39.52
N GLU A 106 32.67 8.72 39.76
CA GLU A 106 32.10 10.05 39.89
C GLU A 106 31.84 10.73 38.53
N GLY A 107 30.87 11.65 38.50
CA GLY A 107 30.66 12.55 37.37
C GLY A 107 29.47 13.47 37.60
N ASP A 108 29.74 14.67 38.13
CA ASP A 108 28.80 15.75 38.38
C ASP A 108 28.04 16.17 37.11
N ASP A 109 26.70 16.08 37.14
CA ASP A 109 25.81 16.75 36.19
C ASP A 109 25.19 17.99 36.87
N ASP A 110 25.92 19.12 36.79
CA ASP A 110 25.34 20.46 36.95
C ASP A 110 24.45 20.75 35.74
N SER A 111 23.21 20.27 35.78
CA SER A 111 22.18 20.60 34.80
C SER A 111 21.06 21.36 35.49
N ASP A 112 20.81 22.61 35.05
CA ASP A 112 19.70 23.49 35.45
C ASP A 112 18.32 22.94 35.02
N ARG A 113 18.11 21.62 35.13
CA ARG A 113 16.94 20.89 34.63
C ARG A 113 15.84 20.86 35.69
N PRO A 114 14.64 21.40 35.39
CA PRO A 114 13.53 21.37 36.34
C PRO A 114 12.97 19.95 36.53
N GLU A 115 12.55 19.61 37.75
CA GLU A 115 12.16 18.25 38.21
C GLU A 115 11.05 17.57 37.39
N TRP A 116 10.26 18.29 36.59
CA TRP A 116 9.20 17.71 35.75
C TRP A 116 9.72 17.09 34.45
N ALA A 117 10.93 17.45 34.02
CA ALA A 117 11.56 16.86 32.85
C ALA A 117 12.24 15.56 33.29
N GLY A 118 11.52 14.43 33.17
CA GLY A 118 11.92 13.08 33.61
C GLY A 118 13.35 12.65 33.26
N GLU A 119 13.79 11.54 33.84
CA GLU A 119 15.20 11.10 33.88
C GLU A 119 15.91 11.13 32.50
N PRO A 120 17.16 11.63 32.43
CA PRO A 120 17.99 11.45 31.25
C PRO A 120 18.21 9.94 31.03
N GLY A 121 17.93 9.45 29.83
CA GLY A 121 18.26 8.08 29.44
C GLY A 121 19.76 7.84 29.61
N GLY A 122 20.13 7.20 30.71
CA GLY A 122 21.49 6.74 30.98
C GLY A 122 21.92 5.68 29.98
N LYS A 123 23.21 5.34 30.03
CA LYS A 123 23.95 4.38 29.19
C LYS A 123 23.46 2.92 29.31
N ASP A 124 22.16 2.69 29.18
CA ASP A 124 21.51 1.41 28.86
C ASP A 124 20.39 1.71 27.84
N GLY A 125 20.72 2.61 26.90
CA GLY A 125 19.79 3.36 26.08
C GLY A 125 18.69 2.53 25.45
N ALA A 126 17.47 2.70 25.98
CA ALA A 126 16.23 2.66 25.23
C ALA A 126 16.15 3.86 24.25
N GLY A 127 17.23 4.11 23.52
CA GLY A 127 17.18 4.86 22.28
C GLY A 127 16.67 3.87 21.24
N GLY A 128 15.52 4.18 20.63
CA GLY A 128 14.84 3.33 19.67
C GLY A 128 15.84 2.60 18.78
N GLY A 129 15.91 1.28 18.98
CA GLY A 129 16.76 0.43 18.18
C GLY A 129 16.42 0.62 16.71
N GLN A 130 17.45 0.58 15.87
CA GLN A 130 17.30 0.56 14.42
C GLN A 130 16.22 -0.49 14.05
N PRO A 131 15.15 -0.13 13.32
CA PRO A 131 14.13 -1.07 12.89
C PRO A 131 14.76 -2.28 12.22
N ALA A 132 14.22 -3.49 12.44
CA ALA A 132 14.72 -4.72 11.82
C ALA A 132 14.73 -4.65 10.27
N THR A 133 13.93 -3.75 9.70
CA THR A 133 13.84 -3.44 8.27
C THR A 133 14.87 -2.44 7.76
N SER A 134 15.68 -1.84 8.64
CA SER A 134 16.71 -0.89 8.21
C SER A 134 17.93 -1.61 7.69
N GLY A 135 18.19 -1.43 6.39
CA GLY A 135 19.32 -2.01 5.70
C GLY A 135 20.62 -1.84 6.46
N SER A 136 21.36 -2.94 6.58
CA SER A 136 22.64 -2.99 7.31
C SER A 136 23.84 -2.69 6.41
N LYS A 137 23.59 -2.52 5.10
CA LYS A 137 24.56 -2.18 4.07
C LYS A 137 24.22 -0.80 3.49
N LYS A 138 25.24 -0.03 3.12
CA LYS A 138 25.04 1.17 2.29
C LYS A 138 24.72 0.70 0.88
N GLY A 139 23.62 1.20 0.29
CA GLY A 139 23.07 0.68 -0.97
C GLY A 139 22.06 -0.46 -0.83
N ASP A 140 21.58 -0.75 0.38
CA ASP A 140 20.34 -1.53 0.55
C ASP A 140 19.15 -0.75 -0.07
N LEU A 141 18.01 -1.38 -0.40
CA LEU A 141 16.85 -0.70 -1.02
C LEU A 141 16.40 0.55 -0.23
N PHE A 142 16.76 0.60 1.04
CA PHE A 142 16.42 1.64 2.00
C PHE A 142 17.54 2.65 2.28
N GLY A 143 18.69 2.53 1.59
CA GLY A 143 19.86 3.38 1.74
C GLY A 143 19.70 4.74 1.06
N ASP A 144 19.18 4.74 -0.17
CA ASP A 144 18.83 5.92 -0.95
C ASP A 144 17.54 5.63 -1.75
N LEU A 145 16.51 6.48 -1.59
CA LEU A 145 15.21 6.32 -2.26
C LEU A 145 15.25 7.01 -3.62
N TRP A 146 15.48 6.24 -4.69
CA TRP A 146 15.53 6.75 -6.05
C TRP A 146 14.47 6.12 -6.93
N ILE A 147 14.13 6.78 -8.04
CA ILE A 147 13.39 6.13 -9.12
C ILE A 147 14.28 5.05 -9.72
N ILE A 148 13.77 3.82 -9.82
CA ILE A 148 14.51 2.65 -10.27
C ILE A 148 13.76 1.91 -11.40
N ASP A 149 14.48 1.12 -12.17
CA ASP A 149 13.92 0.27 -13.21
C ASP A 149 13.09 -0.87 -12.59
N ARG A 150 11.82 -0.95 -12.99
CA ARG A 150 10.83 -1.91 -12.47
C ARG A 150 10.02 -2.51 -13.61
N ASP A 151 9.54 -3.72 -13.39
CA ASP A 151 8.53 -4.31 -14.27
C ASP A 151 7.14 -3.70 -14.02
N SER A 152 6.15 -4.16 -14.79
CA SER A 152 4.78 -3.65 -14.69
C SER A 152 4.14 -3.87 -13.32
N ASN A 153 4.60 -4.81 -12.50
CA ASN A 153 4.08 -5.05 -11.16
C ASN A 153 4.86 -4.29 -10.07
N GLY A 154 5.86 -3.48 -10.45
CA GLY A 154 6.71 -2.76 -9.50
C GLY A 154 7.91 -3.57 -8.99
N VAL A 155 8.16 -4.76 -9.56
CA VAL A 155 9.31 -5.60 -9.18
C VAL A 155 10.60 -4.97 -9.74
N PRO A 156 11.63 -4.73 -8.91
CA PRO A 156 12.91 -4.20 -9.38
C PRO A 156 13.56 -5.09 -10.43
N ILE A 157 13.97 -4.50 -11.56
CA ILE A 157 14.76 -5.18 -12.57
C ILE A 157 16.24 -5.04 -12.20
N LEU A 158 16.86 -6.15 -11.81
CA LEU A 158 18.26 -6.16 -11.41
C LEU A 158 19.19 -6.19 -12.62
N THR A 159 20.34 -5.53 -12.50
CA THR A 159 21.46 -5.66 -13.43
C THR A 159 22.00 -7.09 -13.46
N ALA A 160 22.86 -7.40 -14.43
CA ALA A 160 23.50 -8.73 -14.52
C ALA A 160 24.31 -9.10 -13.27
N ASP A 161 24.82 -8.10 -12.55
CA ASP A 161 25.58 -8.25 -11.31
C ASP A 161 24.69 -8.27 -10.05
N GLY A 162 23.37 -8.13 -10.23
CA GLY A 162 22.37 -8.25 -9.16
C GLY A 162 22.09 -6.96 -8.40
N TYR A 163 22.44 -5.79 -8.97
CA TYR A 163 22.15 -4.48 -8.39
C TYR A 163 20.83 -3.92 -8.89
N VAL A 164 20.19 -3.10 -8.07
CA VAL A 164 19.05 -2.28 -8.51
C VAL A 164 19.55 -1.24 -9.51
N GLN A 165 18.75 -0.92 -10.53
CA GLN A 165 19.13 0.02 -11.59
C GLN A 165 18.38 1.36 -11.43
N PRO A 166 19.02 2.43 -10.93
CA PRO A 166 18.43 3.77 -10.89
C PRO A 166 18.22 4.34 -12.28
N LEU A 167 17.21 5.21 -12.39
CA LEU A 167 16.85 5.91 -13.62
C LEU A 167 17.06 7.43 -13.46
N ASP A 168 17.43 8.09 -14.56
CA ASP A 168 17.47 9.55 -14.63
C ASP A 168 16.08 10.17 -14.84
N ALA A 169 16.01 11.50 -14.88
CA ALA A 169 14.76 12.24 -15.07
C ALA A 169 14.06 11.97 -16.42
N ASP A 170 14.77 11.41 -17.40
CA ASP A 170 14.24 11.02 -18.70
C ASP A 170 13.89 9.51 -18.76
N GLY A 171 14.07 8.78 -17.65
CA GLY A 171 13.81 7.34 -17.53
C GLY A 171 14.91 6.46 -18.10
N ASN A 172 16.13 6.96 -18.30
CA ASN A 172 17.25 6.17 -18.79
C ASN A 172 18.05 5.56 -17.62
N PRO A 173 18.58 4.33 -17.77
CA PRO A 173 19.47 3.72 -16.78
C PRO A 173 20.73 4.55 -16.53
N ILE A 174 21.03 4.81 -15.26
CA ILE A 174 22.25 5.48 -14.82
C ILE A 174 23.41 4.46 -14.72
N GLU A 175 24.59 4.83 -15.19
CA GLU A 175 25.78 3.97 -15.10
C GLU A 175 26.17 3.71 -13.63
N LEU A 176 26.43 2.45 -13.29
CA LEU A 176 26.84 2.01 -11.96
C LEU A 176 28.33 1.64 -11.92
N ASP A 177 28.97 1.84 -10.76
CA ASP A 177 30.33 1.37 -10.48
C ASP A 177 30.38 -0.12 -10.09
N GLU A 178 31.57 -0.62 -9.74
CA GLU A 178 31.78 -2.03 -9.37
C GLU A 178 31.05 -2.44 -8.07
N GLU A 179 30.65 -1.46 -7.26
CA GLU A 179 29.92 -1.64 -6.01
C GLU A 179 28.39 -1.48 -6.17
N GLY A 180 27.93 -1.10 -7.37
CA GLY A 180 26.51 -0.90 -7.67
C GLY A 180 25.99 0.51 -7.37
N HIS A 181 26.88 1.49 -7.21
CA HIS A 181 26.51 2.89 -6.97
C HIS A 181 26.51 3.70 -8.27
N PRO A 182 25.59 4.68 -8.42
CA PRO A 182 25.64 5.61 -9.56
C PRO A 182 26.99 6.30 -9.68
N VAL A 183 27.59 6.24 -10.87
CA VAL A 183 28.84 6.95 -11.17
C VAL A 183 28.64 8.47 -11.10
N ASP A 184 27.44 8.95 -11.46
CA ASP A 184 27.01 10.33 -11.29
C ASP A 184 25.68 10.38 -10.53
N GLU A 185 25.77 10.56 -9.21
CA GLU A 185 24.61 10.70 -8.33
C GLU A 185 23.75 11.93 -8.64
N THR A 186 24.26 12.94 -9.39
CA THR A 186 23.45 14.13 -9.71
C THR A 186 22.36 13.87 -10.76
N LEU A 187 22.40 12.70 -11.40
CA LEU A 187 21.40 12.25 -12.35
C LEU A 187 20.23 11.52 -11.70
N THR A 188 20.38 11.07 -10.44
CA THR A 188 19.31 10.31 -9.77
C THR A 188 18.13 11.21 -9.46
N VAL A 189 16.94 10.61 -9.45
CA VAL A 189 15.71 11.27 -9.04
C VAL A 189 15.27 10.68 -7.70
N GLU A 190 15.21 11.51 -6.67
CA GLU A 190 14.78 11.09 -5.34
C GLU A 190 13.26 10.86 -5.28
N VAL A 191 12.87 9.86 -4.51
CA VAL A 191 11.47 9.57 -4.20
C VAL A 191 11.11 10.22 -2.86
N GLU A 192 10.16 11.14 -2.90
CA GLU A 192 9.68 11.86 -1.72
C GLU A 192 8.48 11.15 -1.10
N LEU A 193 8.69 10.36 -0.03
CA LEU A 193 7.58 9.70 0.67
C LEU A 193 6.68 10.67 1.46
N GLY A 194 7.15 11.89 1.75
CA GLY A 194 6.36 12.88 2.47
C GLY A 194 5.74 12.35 3.76
N ARG A 195 4.41 12.35 3.86
CA ARG A 195 3.62 11.79 4.98
C ARG A 195 3.71 10.27 5.12
N LEU A 196 3.94 9.54 4.03
CA LEU A 196 4.11 8.09 4.02
C LEU A 196 5.41 7.65 4.71
N ASN A 197 6.33 8.58 5.03
CA ASN A 197 7.47 8.27 5.90
C ASN A 197 7.06 7.65 7.24
N VAL A 198 5.79 7.83 7.66
CA VAL A 198 5.23 7.14 8.83
C VAL A 198 5.28 5.61 8.72
N GLY A 199 5.35 5.03 7.52
CA GLY A 199 5.51 3.57 7.35
C GLY A 199 6.84 3.03 7.88
N ARG A 200 7.80 3.91 8.16
CA ARG A 200 9.09 3.58 8.82
C ARG A 200 9.04 3.75 10.33
N ALA A 201 7.94 4.26 10.87
CA ALA A 201 7.74 4.42 12.30
C ALA A 201 7.47 3.05 12.96
N PRO A 202 7.61 2.94 14.29
CA PRO A 202 7.21 1.74 15.02
C PRO A 202 5.75 1.37 14.73
N THR A 203 5.46 0.08 14.66
CA THR A 203 4.13 -0.47 14.34
C THR A 203 3.02 0.10 15.23
N SER A 204 3.33 0.37 16.50
CA SER A 204 2.40 0.97 17.46
C SER A 204 1.78 2.30 17.02
N VAL A 205 2.39 3.03 16.08
CA VAL A 205 1.81 4.25 15.49
C VAL A 205 0.58 3.93 14.65
N LEU A 206 0.63 2.86 13.85
CA LEU A 206 -0.49 2.43 13.02
C LEU A 206 -1.50 1.61 13.81
N ASP A 207 -1.06 0.79 14.79
CA ASP A 207 -1.94 -0.03 15.64
C ASP A 207 -3.06 0.79 16.30
N ASN A 208 -2.74 1.95 16.89
CA ASN A 208 -3.74 2.77 17.57
C ASN A 208 -4.79 3.35 16.60
N ARG A 209 -4.39 3.63 15.35
CA ARG A 209 -5.25 4.20 14.31
C ARG A 209 -6.16 3.13 13.71
N ALA A 210 -5.60 1.94 13.58
CA ALA A 210 -6.29 0.71 13.28
C ALA A 210 -7.44 0.41 14.28
N ASP A 211 -7.17 0.51 15.59
CA ASP A 211 -8.21 0.28 16.62
C ASP A 211 -9.33 1.32 16.56
N GLU A 212 -9.01 2.57 16.21
CA GLU A 212 -9.99 3.64 15.97
C GLU A 212 -10.89 3.29 14.77
N VAL A 213 -10.31 2.82 13.65
CA VAL A 213 -11.07 2.35 12.48
C VAL A 213 -12.05 1.22 12.85
N ILE A 214 -11.58 0.20 13.56
CA ILE A 214 -12.41 -0.93 14.00
C ILE A 214 -13.60 -0.43 14.86
N THR A 215 -13.32 0.49 15.77
CA THR A 215 -14.34 1.06 16.67
C THR A 215 -15.40 1.85 15.91
N ILE A 216 -14.99 2.66 14.93
CA ILE A 216 -15.93 3.50 14.17
C ILE A 216 -16.75 2.63 13.20
N LEU A 217 -16.14 1.65 12.52
CA LEU A 217 -16.85 0.73 11.63
C LEU A 217 -17.91 -0.10 12.35
N SER A 218 -17.58 -0.68 13.51
CA SER A 218 -18.52 -1.49 14.30
C SER A 218 -19.68 -0.71 14.91
N SER A 219 -19.56 0.63 15.01
CA SER A 219 -20.62 1.51 15.51
C SER A 219 -21.41 2.21 14.40
N ALA A 220 -20.97 2.10 13.15
CA ALA A 220 -21.63 2.71 12.01
C ALA A 220 -22.98 2.04 11.73
N THR A 221 -23.97 2.86 11.39
CA THR A 221 -25.32 2.43 10.99
C THR A 221 -25.53 2.41 9.49
N ALA A 222 -24.62 3.05 8.74
CA ALA A 222 -24.50 2.99 7.30
C ALA A 222 -23.04 3.22 6.90
N ILE A 223 -22.64 2.61 5.78
CA ILE A 223 -21.34 2.79 5.15
C ILE A 223 -21.58 3.24 3.71
N SER A 224 -20.85 4.25 3.29
CA SER A 224 -20.80 4.73 1.90
C SER A 224 -19.39 5.21 1.58
N THR A 225 -19.19 5.76 0.39
CA THR A 225 -17.94 6.42 0.02
C THR A 225 -18.19 7.86 -0.40
N ASP A 226 -17.21 8.72 -0.17
CA ASP A 226 -17.20 10.05 -0.78
C ASP A 226 -16.78 9.96 -2.26
N ALA A 227 -16.80 11.10 -2.95
CA ALA A 227 -16.42 11.19 -4.35
C ALA A 227 -14.97 10.76 -4.65
N SER A 228 -14.09 10.69 -3.65
CA SER A 228 -12.72 10.20 -3.79
C SER A 228 -12.55 8.71 -3.49
N GLY A 229 -13.58 8.05 -2.95
CA GLY A 229 -13.54 6.66 -2.53
C GLY A 229 -13.22 6.45 -1.04
N ARG A 230 -13.08 7.51 -0.23
CA ARG A 230 -12.89 7.38 1.22
C ARG A 230 -14.19 6.93 1.88
N LEU A 231 -14.08 6.11 2.93
CA LEU A 231 -15.26 5.65 3.67
C LEU A 231 -15.95 6.81 4.38
N VAL A 232 -17.27 6.86 4.23
CA VAL A 232 -18.18 7.77 4.95
C VAL A 232 -19.13 6.91 5.78
N LEU A 233 -19.08 7.10 7.09
CA LEU A 233 -19.76 6.30 8.09
C LEU A 233 -20.82 7.13 8.80
N THR A 234 -22.05 6.64 8.86
CA THR A 234 -23.10 7.27 9.67
C THR A 234 -23.04 6.75 11.10
N VAL A 235 -22.50 7.54 12.03
CA VAL A 235 -22.38 7.21 13.46
C VAL A 235 -23.23 8.17 14.26
N ASP A 236 -24.08 7.64 15.15
CA ASP A 236 -25.03 8.44 15.96
C ASP A 236 -25.94 9.38 15.14
N GLY A 237 -26.19 9.05 13.87
CA GLY A 237 -27.02 9.85 12.96
C GLY A 237 -26.28 11.00 12.28
N GLU A 238 -24.95 11.09 12.42
CA GLU A 238 -24.08 12.04 11.74
C GLU A 238 -23.12 11.31 10.78
N ASP A 239 -22.94 11.85 9.59
CA ASP A 239 -22.00 11.31 8.61
C ASP A 239 -20.58 11.79 8.92
N LYS A 240 -19.65 10.84 9.02
CA LYS A 240 -18.23 11.09 9.29
C LYS A 240 -17.40 10.41 8.22
N THR A 241 -16.59 11.20 7.53
CA THR A 241 -15.61 10.66 6.58
C THR A 241 -14.38 10.22 7.36
N ILE A 242 -13.81 9.05 7.05
CA ILE A 242 -12.49 8.65 7.53
C ILE A 242 -11.46 9.53 6.80
N ASP A 243 -11.14 10.67 7.38
CA ASP A 243 -10.26 11.69 6.79
C ASP A 243 -8.84 11.67 7.38
N SER A 244 -8.61 10.89 8.44
CA SER A 244 -7.30 10.69 9.05
C SER A 244 -6.39 9.88 8.13
N PRO A 245 -5.21 10.40 7.79
CA PRO A 245 -4.36 9.70 6.82
C PRO A 245 -3.70 8.44 7.37
N LEU A 246 -3.55 8.34 8.69
CA LEU A 246 -3.10 7.09 9.31
C LEU A 246 -4.20 6.04 9.41
N GLU A 247 -5.46 6.43 9.57
CA GLU A 247 -6.59 5.48 9.55
C GLU A 247 -6.74 4.89 8.15
N ASN A 248 -6.64 5.72 7.11
CA ASN A 248 -6.63 5.24 5.72
C ASN A 248 -5.44 4.34 5.42
N LEU A 249 -4.23 4.70 5.89
CA LEU A 249 -3.05 3.83 5.73
C LEU A 249 -3.20 2.48 6.45
N ALA A 250 -3.87 2.47 7.62
CA ALA A 250 -4.12 1.22 8.34
C ALA A 250 -5.08 0.30 7.57
N ILE A 251 -6.14 0.86 6.97
CA ILE A 251 -7.05 0.10 6.09
C ILE A 251 -6.28 -0.43 4.88
N TYR A 252 -5.51 0.43 4.21
CA TYR A 252 -4.66 0.07 3.08
C TYR A 252 -3.78 -1.16 3.36
N VAL A 253 -3.02 -1.12 4.46
CA VAL A 253 -2.14 -2.25 4.86
C VAL A 253 -2.95 -3.52 5.10
N SER A 254 -4.08 -3.40 5.81
CA SER A 254 -4.92 -4.55 6.16
C SER A 254 -5.49 -5.25 4.93
N LEU A 255 -5.97 -4.48 3.96
CA LEU A 255 -6.54 -5.03 2.74
C LEU A 255 -5.46 -5.70 1.87
N LEU A 256 -4.32 -5.04 1.65
CA LEU A 256 -3.28 -5.61 0.80
C LEU A 256 -2.49 -6.75 1.47
N THR A 257 -2.49 -6.84 2.80
CA THR A 257 -1.81 -7.94 3.50
C THR A 257 -2.72 -9.14 3.75
N THR A 258 -3.93 -8.89 4.27
CA THR A 258 -4.82 -9.97 4.74
C THR A 258 -6.15 -10.03 3.99
N GLY A 259 -6.46 -9.04 3.15
CA GLY A 259 -7.78 -8.92 2.51
C GLY A 259 -8.92 -8.78 3.51
N SER A 260 -8.62 -8.17 4.67
CA SER A 260 -9.60 -8.02 5.75
C SER A 260 -9.05 -7.10 6.82
N ILE A 261 -9.92 -6.23 7.35
CA ILE A 261 -9.77 -5.54 8.62
C ILE A 261 -10.05 -6.56 9.74
N PRO A 262 -9.05 -6.92 10.56
CA PRO A 262 -9.20 -7.95 11.57
C PRO A 262 -10.13 -7.49 12.71
N ASP A 263 -10.59 -8.46 13.48
CA ASP A 263 -11.52 -8.30 14.60
C ASP A 263 -12.92 -7.76 14.23
N LEU A 264 -13.18 -7.59 12.92
CA LEU A 264 -14.51 -7.37 12.36
C LEU A 264 -14.96 -8.59 11.55
N THR A 265 -16.27 -8.77 11.48
CA THR A 265 -16.95 -9.73 10.62
C THR A 265 -18.01 -9.00 9.80
N PRO A 266 -18.56 -9.62 8.73
CA PRO A 266 -19.65 -9.00 7.96
C PRO A 266 -20.85 -8.58 8.83
N ASP A 267 -21.14 -9.33 9.91
CA ASP A 267 -22.23 -8.99 10.84
C ASP A 267 -21.96 -7.71 11.65
N ASP A 268 -20.72 -7.24 11.71
CA ASP A 268 -20.31 -6.00 12.37
C ASP A 268 -20.41 -4.77 11.44
N LEU A 269 -20.60 -4.98 10.13
CA LEU A 269 -20.74 -3.89 9.15
C LEU A 269 -22.21 -3.55 8.87
N ALA A 270 -22.46 -2.29 8.54
CA ALA A 270 -23.79 -1.86 8.10
C ALA A 270 -23.99 -2.15 6.61
N GLY A 271 -24.85 -3.13 6.30
CA GLY A 271 -25.14 -3.56 4.93
C GLY A 271 -24.21 -4.68 4.47
N THR A 272 -24.18 -4.95 3.16
CA THR A 272 -23.36 -6.02 2.56
C THR A 272 -22.40 -5.53 1.48
N ASP A 273 -22.52 -4.26 1.07
CA ASP A 273 -21.75 -3.70 -0.06
C ASP A 273 -20.25 -3.61 0.27
N TYR A 274 -19.89 -3.59 1.56
CA TYR A 274 -18.54 -3.45 2.08
C TYR A 274 -18.03 -4.72 2.78
N ASP A 275 -18.70 -5.87 2.60
CA ASP A 275 -18.30 -7.14 3.22
C ASP A 275 -16.88 -7.56 2.84
N PHE A 276 -16.41 -7.15 1.65
CA PHE A 276 -15.04 -7.42 1.20
C PHE A 276 -13.98 -6.84 2.15
N LEU A 277 -14.29 -5.76 2.88
CA LEU A 277 -13.38 -5.20 3.88
C LEU A 277 -13.09 -6.17 5.04
N VAL A 278 -13.89 -7.23 5.22
CA VAL A 278 -13.86 -8.11 6.41
C VAL A 278 -14.05 -9.59 6.07
N ASP A 279 -13.91 -10.00 4.80
CA ASP A 279 -14.23 -11.37 4.37
C ASP A 279 -13.04 -12.35 4.46
N GLY A 280 -11.85 -11.83 4.76
CA GLY A 280 -10.62 -12.60 4.97
C GLY A 280 -9.96 -13.05 3.66
N LYS A 281 -10.27 -12.41 2.53
CA LYS A 281 -9.74 -12.79 1.22
C LYS A 281 -9.22 -11.57 0.50
N TYR A 282 -7.96 -11.63 0.11
CA TYR A 282 -7.44 -10.66 -0.84
C TYR A 282 -8.06 -10.89 -2.23
N THR A 283 -8.82 -9.91 -2.71
CA THR A 283 -9.53 -9.90 -3.99
C THR A 283 -9.27 -8.63 -4.79
N GLN A 284 -9.80 -8.58 -6.01
CA GLN A 284 -9.74 -7.36 -6.83
C GLN A 284 -10.46 -6.18 -6.16
N ALA A 285 -11.52 -6.42 -5.38
CA ALA A 285 -12.23 -5.35 -4.68
C ALA A 285 -11.35 -4.67 -3.62
N ASP A 286 -10.50 -5.44 -2.94
CA ASP A 286 -9.52 -4.92 -1.98
C ASP A 286 -8.49 -4.04 -2.67
N LEU A 287 -7.96 -4.52 -3.80
CA LEU A 287 -6.99 -3.78 -4.60
C LEU A 287 -7.64 -2.49 -5.16
N ASP A 288 -8.85 -2.55 -5.70
CA ASP A 288 -9.56 -1.40 -6.25
C ASP A 288 -9.83 -0.34 -5.16
N ALA A 289 -10.32 -0.74 -3.99
CA ALA A 289 -10.57 0.17 -2.88
C ALA A 289 -9.29 0.75 -2.26
N SER A 290 -8.20 -0.04 -2.24
CA SER A 290 -6.93 0.38 -1.64
C SER A 290 -6.34 1.64 -2.29
N ALA A 291 -6.61 1.89 -3.58
CA ALA A 291 -6.10 3.07 -4.28
C ALA A 291 -6.59 4.37 -3.62
N ALA A 292 -7.87 4.42 -3.21
CA ALA A 292 -8.43 5.58 -2.51
C ALA A 292 -7.89 5.73 -1.08
N PHE A 293 -7.64 4.61 -0.39
CA PHE A 293 -7.05 4.63 0.95
C PHE A 293 -5.60 5.11 0.93
N LEU A 294 -4.81 4.68 -0.06
CA LEU A 294 -3.46 5.19 -0.26
C LEU A 294 -3.45 6.68 -0.62
N ALA A 295 -4.35 7.10 -1.51
CA ALA A 295 -4.53 8.51 -1.89
C ALA A 295 -4.85 9.41 -0.69
N ALA A 296 -5.67 8.92 0.25
CA ALA A 296 -6.00 9.64 1.48
C ALA A 296 -4.85 9.63 2.50
N ALA A 297 -3.99 8.62 2.47
CA ALA A 297 -2.83 8.49 3.34
C ALA A 297 -1.65 9.41 2.94
N THR A 298 -1.42 9.58 1.64
CA THR A 298 -0.28 10.35 1.11
C THR A 298 -0.45 11.87 1.24
N ASP A 299 0.57 12.61 0.81
CA ASP A 299 0.54 14.07 0.68
C ASP A 299 -0.43 14.52 -0.40
N LYS A 300 -1.26 15.52 -0.06
CA LYS A 300 -2.27 16.06 -0.98
C LYS A 300 -1.68 16.72 -2.22
N THR A 301 -0.41 17.12 -2.15
CA THR A 301 0.29 17.86 -3.19
C THR A 301 1.65 17.24 -3.45
N GLY A 302 2.19 17.43 -4.65
CA GLY A 302 3.50 16.87 -5.04
C GLY A 302 3.34 15.83 -6.14
N VAL A 303 4.47 15.30 -6.60
CA VAL A 303 4.51 14.22 -7.59
C VAL A 303 4.28 12.91 -6.85
N PHE A 304 3.33 12.11 -7.30
CA PHE A 304 3.04 10.79 -6.76
C PHE A 304 3.50 9.75 -7.79
N THR A 305 4.47 8.90 -7.45
CA THR A 305 5.10 7.96 -8.40
C THR A 305 4.84 6.51 -8.03
N SER A 306 4.96 5.60 -8.99
CA SER A 306 4.87 4.16 -8.74
C SER A 306 5.98 3.67 -7.80
N ASP A 307 7.17 4.28 -7.85
CA ASP A 307 8.22 4.03 -6.86
C ASP A 307 7.79 4.37 -5.44
N GLU A 308 7.09 5.49 -5.22
CA GLU A 308 6.58 5.85 -3.90
C GLU A 308 5.71 4.74 -3.30
N ILE A 309 4.82 4.16 -4.12
CA ILE A 309 3.96 3.03 -3.77
C ILE A 309 4.79 1.77 -3.49
N ALA A 310 5.67 1.39 -4.41
CA ALA A 310 6.48 0.18 -4.26
C ALA A 310 7.40 0.24 -3.03
N TYR A 311 7.92 1.43 -2.71
CA TYR A 311 8.71 1.65 -1.50
C TYR A 311 7.85 1.58 -0.25
N ILE A 312 6.71 2.28 -0.19
CA ILE A 312 5.87 2.26 1.00
C ILE A 312 5.34 0.86 1.29
N ASP A 313 5.02 0.08 0.26
CA ASP A 313 4.59 -1.32 0.40
C ASP A 313 5.71 -2.18 0.96
N ALA A 314 6.94 -2.03 0.43
CA ALA A 314 8.09 -2.75 0.96
C ALA A 314 8.42 -2.34 2.41
N PHE A 315 8.32 -1.04 2.75
CA PHE A 315 8.55 -0.55 4.12
C PHE A 315 7.53 -1.07 5.11
N LEU A 316 6.26 -1.08 4.70
CA LEU A 316 5.16 -1.62 5.46
C LEU A 316 5.10 -3.15 5.41
N GLY A 317 6.02 -3.79 4.66
CA GLY A 317 6.20 -5.23 4.44
C GLY A 317 5.02 -5.94 3.76
N ILE A 318 4.22 -5.19 3.01
CA ILE A 318 3.06 -5.71 2.29
C ILE A 318 3.55 -6.65 1.18
N ASN A 319 3.16 -7.93 1.30
CA ASN A 319 3.47 -8.98 0.32
C ASN A 319 4.93 -8.99 -0.16
N THR A 320 5.88 -8.85 0.76
CA THR A 320 7.29 -8.72 0.39
C THR A 320 7.99 -10.04 0.08
N THR A 321 8.90 -9.99 -0.88
CA THR A 321 9.84 -11.07 -1.20
C THR A 321 11.23 -10.49 -1.44
N THR A 322 12.24 -11.36 -1.53
CA THR A 322 13.64 -10.95 -1.69
C THR A 322 14.23 -11.59 -2.95
N ILE A 323 14.88 -10.77 -3.78
CA ILE A 323 15.62 -11.20 -4.97
C ILE A 323 17.10 -10.80 -4.90
N GLY A 324 17.93 -11.52 -5.63
CA GLY A 324 19.35 -11.20 -5.77
C GLY A 324 20.12 -11.23 -4.44
N ASN A 325 20.97 -10.22 -4.24
CA ASN A 325 21.85 -10.08 -3.08
C ASN A 325 21.20 -9.28 -1.94
N ASP A 326 19.97 -9.65 -1.55
CA ASP A 326 19.18 -9.08 -0.44
C ASP A 326 18.21 -7.92 -0.81
N VAL A 327 17.79 -7.78 -2.07
CA VAL A 327 16.81 -6.74 -2.46
C VAL A 327 15.38 -7.18 -2.10
N THR A 328 14.80 -6.57 -1.07
CA THR A 328 13.42 -6.86 -0.61
C THR A 328 12.41 -5.92 -1.25
N TYR A 329 11.38 -6.42 -1.93
CA TYR A 329 10.36 -5.61 -2.60
C TYR A 329 8.96 -6.19 -2.38
N SER A 330 7.90 -5.39 -2.64
CA SER A 330 6.51 -5.86 -2.63
C SER A 330 6.11 -6.53 -3.94
N ASP A 331 5.57 -7.75 -3.88
CA ASP A 331 5.23 -8.58 -5.04
C ASP A 331 3.70 -8.62 -5.30
N ILE A 332 3.06 -7.46 -5.34
CA ILE A 332 1.62 -7.36 -5.65
C ILE A 332 1.40 -7.56 -7.16
N ASP A 333 0.43 -8.42 -7.51
CA ASP A 333 0.05 -8.65 -8.89
C ASP A 333 -0.99 -7.60 -9.35
N TYR A 334 -0.56 -6.65 -10.19
CA TYR A 334 -1.42 -5.63 -10.78
C TYR A 334 -1.94 -6.02 -12.17
N SER A 335 -1.66 -7.24 -12.65
CA SER A 335 -1.99 -7.65 -14.03
C SER A 335 -3.49 -7.64 -14.34
N SER A 336 -4.35 -7.81 -13.33
CA SER A 336 -5.81 -7.71 -13.44
C SER A 336 -6.38 -6.33 -13.12
N PHE A 337 -5.57 -5.41 -12.60
CA PHE A 337 -6.02 -4.06 -12.26
C PHE A 337 -6.37 -3.28 -13.52
N SER A 338 -7.49 -2.56 -13.50
CA SER A 338 -7.89 -1.69 -14.60
C SER A 338 -8.49 -0.41 -14.05
N TYR A 339 -8.09 0.71 -14.64
CA TYR A 339 -8.58 2.02 -14.29
C TYR A 339 -9.07 2.75 -15.53
N ASP A 340 -10.27 3.29 -15.44
CA ASP A 340 -10.82 4.24 -16.40
C ASP A 340 -11.44 5.41 -15.63
N ARG A 341 -10.94 6.61 -15.90
CA ARG A 341 -11.33 7.80 -15.15
C ARG A 341 -12.79 8.16 -15.40
N SER A 342 -13.24 8.05 -16.64
CA SER A 342 -14.63 8.36 -16.97
C SER A 342 -15.60 7.37 -16.32
N ASP A 343 -15.28 6.08 -16.30
CA ASP A 343 -16.07 5.06 -15.60
C ASP A 343 -16.09 5.30 -14.09
N THR A 344 -15.01 5.84 -13.53
CA THR A 344 -14.88 6.11 -12.09
C THR A 344 -15.64 7.38 -11.66
N TYR A 345 -15.55 8.48 -12.43
CA TYR A 345 -15.99 9.80 -11.96
C TYR A 345 -17.14 10.43 -12.75
N SER A 346 -17.50 9.93 -13.93
CA SER A 346 -18.58 10.52 -14.71
C SER A 346 -19.92 10.38 -13.99
N GLY A 347 -20.57 11.50 -13.67
CA GLY A 347 -21.82 11.53 -12.93
C GLY A 347 -21.65 11.40 -11.41
N VAL A 348 -20.42 11.25 -10.92
CA VAL A 348 -20.11 11.37 -9.49
C VAL A 348 -20.07 12.84 -9.12
N THR A 349 -20.85 13.24 -8.12
CA THR A 349 -20.98 14.64 -7.71
C THR A 349 -20.44 14.89 -6.31
N ALA A 350 -19.88 16.08 -6.09
CA ALA A 350 -19.58 16.59 -4.75
C ALA A 350 -20.19 17.97 -4.55
N THR A 351 -20.69 18.23 -3.33
CA THR A 351 -21.16 19.56 -2.94
C THR A 351 -19.97 20.41 -2.51
N VAL A 352 -19.76 21.54 -3.19
CA VAL A 352 -18.63 22.44 -2.95
C VAL A 352 -19.09 23.89 -2.76
N LEU A 353 -18.25 24.69 -2.11
CA LEU A 353 -18.49 26.11 -1.88
C LEU A 353 -17.89 26.96 -3.02
N VAL A 354 -18.73 27.68 -3.74
CA VAL A 354 -18.33 28.48 -4.91
C VAL A 354 -18.57 29.97 -4.67
N GLU A 355 -17.54 30.79 -4.87
CA GLU A 355 -17.63 32.25 -4.81
C GLU A 355 -18.44 32.81 -5.99
N GLN A 356 -19.44 33.60 -5.68
CA GLN A 356 -20.33 34.27 -6.63
C GLN A 356 -19.75 35.61 -7.10
N ALA A 357 -20.30 36.17 -8.17
CA ALA A 357 -19.84 37.43 -8.74
C ALA A 357 -19.94 38.64 -7.79
N ASP A 358 -20.76 38.55 -6.75
CA ASP A 358 -20.93 39.57 -5.71
C ASP A 358 -20.03 39.33 -4.47
N GLY A 359 -19.17 38.31 -4.50
CA GLY A 359 -18.29 37.91 -3.40
C GLY A 359 -18.96 37.09 -2.30
N SER A 360 -20.23 36.69 -2.48
CA SER A 360 -20.88 35.70 -1.61
C SER A 360 -20.44 34.27 -1.98
N PHE A 361 -20.78 33.29 -1.16
CA PHE A 361 -20.46 31.87 -1.39
C PHE A 361 -21.74 31.05 -1.38
N ASP A 362 -21.94 30.22 -2.40
CA ASP A 362 -23.07 29.30 -2.51
C ASP A 362 -22.58 27.85 -2.56
N GLN A 363 -23.40 26.94 -2.01
CA GLN A 363 -23.18 25.50 -2.15
C GLN A 363 -23.70 25.03 -3.50
N VAL A 364 -22.85 24.33 -4.25
CA VAL A 364 -23.14 23.85 -5.60
C VAL A 364 -22.71 22.40 -5.71
N ASP A 365 -23.59 21.56 -6.25
CA ASP A 365 -23.22 20.20 -6.66
C ASP A 365 -22.51 20.26 -8.00
N VAL A 366 -21.28 19.76 -8.04
CA VAL A 366 -20.45 19.71 -9.25
C VAL A 366 -20.15 18.27 -9.61
N ASP A 367 -20.12 17.98 -10.91
CA ASP A 367 -19.62 16.72 -11.45
C ASP A 367 -18.10 16.68 -11.34
N ILE A 368 -17.55 15.64 -10.71
CA ILE A 368 -16.12 15.51 -10.42
C ILE A 368 -15.31 15.35 -11.70
N TYR A 369 -15.84 14.59 -12.67
CA TYR A 369 -15.17 14.37 -13.94
C TYR A 369 -14.96 15.68 -14.72
N ASP A 370 -15.95 16.57 -14.72
CA ASP A 370 -15.81 17.90 -15.30
C ASP A 370 -14.98 18.85 -14.42
N ALA A 371 -15.28 18.94 -13.12
CA ALA A 371 -14.70 19.96 -12.24
C ALA A 371 -13.20 19.75 -11.98
N VAL A 372 -12.78 18.50 -11.75
CA VAL A 372 -11.39 18.14 -11.42
C VAL A 372 -10.60 17.88 -12.70
N PHE A 373 -11.16 17.07 -13.60
CA PHE A 373 -10.42 16.56 -14.76
C PHE A 373 -10.76 17.27 -16.07
N GLY A 374 -11.70 18.22 -16.08
CA GLY A 374 -12.08 18.95 -17.28
C GLY A 374 -12.67 18.05 -18.37
N SER A 375 -13.32 16.94 -17.98
CA SER A 375 -13.79 15.89 -18.88
C SER A 375 -12.68 15.24 -19.72
N VAL A 376 -11.42 15.27 -19.22
CA VAL A 376 -10.28 14.60 -19.86
C VAL A 376 -10.16 13.20 -19.31
N ASP A 377 -10.30 12.23 -20.21
CA ASP A 377 -10.23 10.83 -19.87
C ASP A 377 -8.80 10.29 -19.84
N VAL A 378 -8.59 9.27 -19.03
CA VAL A 378 -7.40 8.41 -19.01
C VAL A 378 -7.84 7.00 -18.66
N SER A 379 -7.32 6.03 -19.40
CA SER A 379 -7.48 4.61 -19.10
C SER A 379 -6.11 3.93 -19.05
N ALA A 380 -5.90 3.08 -18.06
CA ALA A 380 -4.67 2.31 -17.86
C ALA A 380 -5.02 0.95 -17.25
N ALA A 381 -4.21 -0.08 -17.49
CA ALA A 381 -4.47 -1.41 -16.94
C ALA A 381 -3.18 -2.24 -16.81
N GLY A 382 -3.27 -3.30 -16.02
CA GLY A 382 -2.29 -4.38 -15.93
C GLY A 382 -0.94 -3.96 -15.37
N SER A 383 -0.88 -2.89 -14.58
CA SER A 383 0.38 -2.36 -14.05
C SER A 383 0.22 -1.53 -12.79
N LEU A 384 1.30 -1.43 -12.02
CA LEU A 384 1.46 -0.51 -10.89
C LEU A 384 1.28 0.96 -11.34
N ASP A 385 1.68 1.33 -12.56
CA ASP A 385 1.43 2.68 -13.08
C ASP A 385 -0.07 2.95 -13.26
N ALA A 386 -0.85 1.95 -13.69
CA ALA A 386 -2.31 2.09 -13.76
C ALA A 386 -2.93 2.28 -12.36
N TYR A 387 -2.43 1.53 -11.37
CA TYR A 387 -2.82 1.68 -9.97
C TYR A 387 -2.43 3.06 -9.41
N THR A 388 -1.22 3.52 -9.71
CA THR A 388 -0.71 4.84 -9.33
C THR A 388 -1.58 5.94 -9.91
N GLN A 389 -1.99 5.82 -11.18
CA GLN A 389 -2.89 6.78 -11.82
C GLN A 389 -4.25 6.86 -11.12
N ALA A 390 -4.82 5.71 -10.70
CA ALA A 390 -6.08 5.67 -9.97
C ALA A 390 -5.97 6.36 -8.60
N ALA A 391 -4.89 6.08 -7.86
CA ALA A 391 -4.60 6.71 -6.58
C ALA A 391 -4.31 8.22 -6.72
N ASP A 392 -3.56 8.65 -7.73
CA ASP A 392 -3.30 10.09 -7.97
C ASP A 392 -4.58 10.85 -8.35
N ASP A 393 -5.46 10.25 -9.14
CA ASP A 393 -6.74 10.87 -9.48
C ASP A 393 -7.65 10.97 -8.24
N SER A 394 -7.71 9.94 -7.40
CA SER A 394 -8.40 10.01 -6.10
C SER A 394 -7.84 11.12 -5.22
N ARG A 395 -6.51 11.25 -5.17
CA ARG A 395 -5.81 12.31 -4.43
C ARG A 395 -6.15 13.70 -4.96
N ALA A 396 -6.25 13.89 -6.27
CA ALA A 396 -6.70 15.14 -6.88
C ALA A 396 -8.15 15.48 -6.50
N VAL A 397 -9.03 14.49 -6.41
CA VAL A 397 -10.42 14.68 -5.94
C VAL A 397 -10.45 15.06 -4.45
N ILE A 398 -9.60 14.42 -3.62
CA ILE A 398 -9.45 14.77 -2.20
C ILE A 398 -8.98 16.22 -2.03
N GLU A 399 -7.99 16.65 -2.81
CA GLU A 399 -7.51 18.03 -2.81
C GLU A 399 -8.64 19.00 -3.18
N PHE A 400 -9.38 18.70 -4.25
CA PHE A 400 -10.48 19.52 -4.72
C PHE A 400 -11.59 19.67 -3.67
N ILE A 401 -12.07 18.57 -3.08
CA ILE A 401 -13.14 18.60 -2.08
C ILE A 401 -12.70 19.37 -0.83
N HIS A 402 -11.44 19.27 -0.42
CA HIS A 402 -10.92 20.01 0.72
C HIS A 402 -10.73 21.51 0.42
N GLU A 403 -10.26 21.88 -0.77
CA GLU A 403 -10.07 23.28 -1.16
C GLU A 403 -11.40 24.03 -1.21
N TYR A 404 -12.47 23.36 -1.68
CA TYR A 404 -13.80 23.95 -1.81
C TYR A 404 -14.80 23.40 -0.78
N ALA A 405 -14.30 22.97 0.40
CA ALA A 405 -15.14 22.38 1.44
C ALA A 405 -16.22 23.35 1.94
N VAL A 406 -17.42 22.82 2.20
CA VAL A 406 -18.48 23.56 2.87
C VAL A 406 -18.20 23.55 4.38
N PRO A 407 -18.12 24.71 5.06
CA PRO A 407 -17.91 24.75 6.50
C PRO A 407 -19.03 24.03 7.27
N GLU A 408 -18.67 23.21 8.26
CA GLU A 408 -19.63 22.47 9.10
C GLU A 408 -20.53 23.38 9.95
N THR A 409 -20.16 24.67 10.10
CA THR A 409 -20.99 25.68 10.75
C THR A 409 -21.05 26.93 9.88
N LEU A 410 -22.26 27.32 9.48
CA LEU A 410 -22.57 28.63 8.89
C LEU A 410 -23.21 29.56 9.92
#